data_AF-A0AA44CC26-F1
#
_entry.id   AF-A0AA44CC26-F1
#
_cell.length_a   1.000
_cell.length_b   1.000
_cell.length_c   1.000
_cell.angle_alpha   90.00
_cell.angle_beta   90.00
_cell.angle_gamma   90.00
#
_symmetry.space_group_name_H-M   'P 1'
#
loop_
_entity.id
_entity.type
_entity.pdbx_description
1 polymer ?
#
loop_
_entity_poly.entity_id
_entity_poly.type
_entity_poly.pdbx_seq_one_letter_code
_entity_poly.pdbx_strand_id
1 'polypeptide(L)'
;MSKFRKKPVVIEAFLWTGGPDQTEDPEWICDAISRGDVFFSEPPNVTMQIRTLEGVMTASIGDYVIQGVKGEIYPCKPDIFAATYDAVEDPA
;
A
#
# COMPACT_ATOMS: atom_id res chain seq x y z
N MET A 1 -33.29 -15.72 -4.12
CA MET A 1 -32.13 -15.05 -3.48
C MET A 1 -30.91 -15.33 -4.31
N SER A 2 -30.29 -14.32 -4.90
CA SER A 2 -29.09 -14.49 -5.73
C SER A 2 -27.84 -14.36 -4.84
N LYS A 3 -26.88 -15.26 -5.00
CA LYS A 3 -25.60 -15.26 -4.30
C LYS A 3 -24.50 -14.89 -5.29
N PHE A 4 -23.56 -14.04 -4.88
CA PHE A 4 -22.43 -13.60 -5.70
C PHE A 4 -21.13 -13.74 -4.90
N ARG A 5 -20.01 -13.93 -5.60
CA ARG A 5 -18.65 -13.93 -5.03
C ARG A 5 -17.84 -12.79 -5.67
N LYS A 6 -16.88 -12.22 -4.94
CA LYS A 6 -15.91 -11.28 -5.52
C LYS A 6 -15.07 -11.99 -6.60
N LYS A 7 -14.65 -11.24 -7.62
CA LYS A 7 -13.65 -11.74 -8.58
C LYS A 7 -12.29 -11.83 -7.88
N PRO A 8 -11.44 -12.81 -8.22
CA PRO A 8 -10.04 -12.79 -7.79
C PRO A 8 -9.36 -11.55 -8.39
N VAL A 9 -8.55 -10.89 -7.58
CA VAL A 9 -7.85 -9.65 -7.95
C VAL A 9 -6.40 -9.79 -7.52
N VAL A 10 -5.49 -9.52 -8.45
CA VAL A 10 -4.05 -9.35 -8.17
C VAL A 10 -3.82 -7.88 -7.88
N ILE A 11 -3.00 -7.60 -6.87
CA ILE A 11 -2.62 -6.25 -6.45
C ILE A 11 -1.10 -6.17 -6.42
N GLU A 12 -0.58 -4.94 -6.50
CA GLU A 12 0.81 -4.66 -6.16
C GLU A 12 0.87 -4.11 -4.74
N ALA A 13 1.91 -4.51 -4.00
CA ALA A 13 2.17 -4.01 -2.67
C ALA A 13 3.67 -4.08 -2.37
N PHE A 14 4.13 -3.19 -1.51
CA PHE A 14 5.48 -3.24 -0.98
C PHE A 14 5.47 -3.02 0.53
N LEU A 15 6.48 -3.56 1.22
CA LEU A 15 6.69 -3.32 2.64
C LEU A 15 7.36 -1.96 2.84
N TRP A 16 6.73 -1.06 3.59
CA TRP A 16 7.29 0.25 3.85
C TRP A 16 8.16 0.23 5.12
N THR A 17 9.45 0.46 4.98
CA THR A 17 10.46 0.44 6.05
C THR A 17 10.77 1.83 6.61
N GLY A 18 10.38 2.89 5.91
CA GLY A 18 10.51 4.29 6.36
C GLY A 18 11.94 4.76 6.59
N GLY A 19 12.95 4.11 6.00
CA GLY A 19 14.35 4.39 6.26
C GLY A 19 15.29 3.99 5.12
N PRO A 20 16.61 4.08 5.33
CA PRO A 20 17.62 3.76 4.32
C PRO A 20 17.61 2.28 3.89
N ASP A 21 16.97 1.42 4.66
CA ASP A 21 16.79 -0.01 4.35
C ASP A 21 15.64 -0.26 3.37
N GLN A 22 14.97 0.77 2.86
CA GLN A 22 13.94 0.64 1.83
C GLN A 22 14.57 0.11 0.54
N THR A 23 14.21 -1.11 0.16
CA THR A 23 14.76 -1.78 -1.03
C THR A 23 13.90 -1.59 -2.27
N GLU A 24 12.61 -1.29 -2.10
CA GLU A 24 11.62 -1.23 -3.18
C GLU A 24 10.73 -0.02 -2.99
N ASP A 25 10.83 0.96 -3.89
CA ASP A 25 9.86 2.04 -4.04
C ASP A 25 9.25 1.92 -5.45
N PRO A 26 8.09 1.27 -5.58
CA PRO A 26 7.43 1.14 -6.88
C PRO A 26 7.20 2.50 -7.56
N GLU A 27 7.26 2.56 -8.89
CA GLU A 27 7.09 3.82 -9.64
C GLU A 27 5.78 4.55 -9.26
N TRP A 28 4.71 3.79 -9.04
CA TRP A 28 3.42 4.36 -8.65
C TRP A 28 3.42 5.07 -7.28
N ILE A 29 4.25 4.65 -6.32
CA ILE A 29 4.35 5.36 -5.04
C ILE A 29 5.17 6.64 -5.21
N CYS A 30 6.25 6.60 -5.99
CA CYS A 30 7.05 7.79 -6.30
C CYS A 30 6.22 8.86 -7.03
N ASP A 31 5.37 8.44 -7.96
CA ASP A 31 4.43 9.31 -8.66
C ASP A 31 3.40 9.92 -7.72
N ALA A 32 2.84 9.12 -6.80
CA ALA A 32 1.89 9.60 -5.80
C ALA A 32 2.51 10.62 -4.83
N ILE A 33 3.78 10.42 -4.45
CA ILE A 33 4.55 11.39 -3.67
C ILE A 33 4.75 12.69 -4.46
N SER A 34 5.13 12.57 -5.74
CA SER A 34 5.36 13.72 -6.61
C SER A 34 4.10 14.57 -6.85
N ARG A 35 2.92 13.94 -6.89
CA ARG A 35 1.62 14.63 -6.96
C ARG A 35 1.16 15.23 -5.63
N GLY A 36 1.79 14.85 -4.51
CA GLY A 36 1.37 15.23 -3.16
C GLY A 36 0.15 14.47 -2.64
N ASP A 37 -0.18 13.33 -3.25
CA ASP A 37 -1.19 12.40 -2.75
C ASP A 37 -0.64 11.58 -1.57
N VAL A 38 0.68 11.35 -1.58
CA VAL A 38 1.43 10.73 -0.49
C VAL A 38 2.45 11.71 0.05
N PHE A 39 2.56 11.81 1.37
CA PHE A 39 3.49 12.70 2.05
C PHE A 39 3.94 12.08 3.37
N PHE A 40 4.92 12.68 4.05
CA PHE A 40 5.50 12.12 5.26
C PHE A 40 5.31 13.04 6.45
N SER A 41 5.13 12.46 7.64
CA SER A 41 5.16 13.23 8.88
C SER A 41 6.58 13.61 9.27
N GLU A 42 6.69 14.62 10.12
CA GLU A 42 7.97 15.10 10.63
C GLU A 42 8.68 14.06 11.53
N PRO A 43 10.03 14.07 11.57
CA PRO A 43 10.81 13.28 12.54
C PRO A 43 10.45 13.58 14.01
N PRO A 44 10.76 12.68 14.96
CA PRO A 44 11.54 11.45 14.80
C PRO A 44 10.73 10.24 14.32
N ASN A 45 9.41 10.31 14.37
CA ASN A 45 8.50 9.20 14.05
C ASN A 45 7.88 9.44 12.68
N VAL A 46 8.67 9.22 11.64
CA VAL A 46 8.22 9.38 10.25
C VAL A 46 7.16 8.31 9.95
N THR A 47 6.01 8.77 9.43
CA THR A 47 4.90 7.95 8.95
C THR A 47 4.54 8.37 7.53
N MET A 48 4.09 7.43 6.71
CA MET A 48 3.58 7.73 5.37
C MET A 48 2.10 8.10 5.49
N GLN A 49 1.73 9.27 4.99
CA GLN A 49 0.38 9.80 4.98
C GLN A 49 -0.15 9.71 3.55
N ILE A 50 -1.29 9.05 3.37
CA ILE A 50 -1.85 8.70 2.07
C ILE A 50 -3.24 9.33 1.98
N ARG A 51 -3.45 10.22 1.00
CA ARG A 51 -4.78 10.79 0.74
C ARG A 51 -5.66 9.74 0.08
N THR A 52 -6.75 9.38 0.75
CA THR A 52 -7.78 8.48 0.24
C THR A 52 -9.11 9.20 0.15
N LEU A 53 -10.14 8.56 -0.41
CA LEU A 53 -11.50 9.12 -0.49
C LEU A 53 -12.13 9.26 0.90
N GLU A 54 -11.69 8.45 1.86
CA GLU A 54 -12.14 8.39 3.24
C GLU A 54 -11.35 9.36 4.15
N GLY A 55 -10.35 10.06 3.62
CA GLY A 55 -9.47 10.97 4.35
C GLY A 55 -8.01 10.55 4.28
N VAL A 56 -7.17 11.18 5.10
CA VAL A 56 -5.75 10.81 5.16
C VAL A 56 -5.60 9.55 6.01
N MET A 57 -5.03 8.50 5.42
CA MET A 57 -4.65 7.27 6.10
C MET A 57 -3.15 7.27 6.41
N THR A 58 -2.76 6.63 7.51
CA THR A 58 -1.37 6.58 7.97
C THR A 58 -0.81 5.16 7.85
N ALA A 59 0.28 4.99 7.12
CA ALA A 59 1.15 3.81 7.18
C ALA A 59 2.25 4.05 8.22
N SER A 60 2.44 3.07 9.09
CA SER A 60 3.58 3.00 10.02
C SER A 60 4.70 2.16 9.41
N ILE A 61 5.93 2.32 9.91
CA ILE A 61 7.04 1.43 9.55
C ILE A 61 6.62 -0.02 9.77
N GLY A 62 6.86 -0.85 8.77
CA GLY A 62 6.49 -2.25 8.72
C GLY A 62 5.10 -2.51 8.16
N ASP A 63 4.28 -1.50 7.85
CA ASP A 63 3.01 -1.71 7.14
C ASP A 63 3.27 -1.99 5.65
N TYR A 64 2.37 -2.75 5.03
CA TYR A 64 2.30 -2.84 3.58
C TYR A 64 1.57 -1.63 3.02
N VAL A 65 2.04 -1.12 1.88
CA VAL A 65 1.33 -0.11 1.10
C VAL A 65 0.87 -0.78 -0.19
N ILE A 66 -0.43 -0.73 -0.44
CA ILE A 66 -1.08 -1.45 -1.54
C ILE A 66 -1.54 -0.46 -2.61
N GLN A 67 -1.32 -0.80 -3.88
CA GLN A 67 -2.02 -0.20 -5.01
C GLN A 67 -3.21 -1.08 -5.41
N GLY A 68 -4.43 -0.53 -5.28
CA GLY A 68 -5.67 -1.13 -5.73
C GLY A 68 -5.83 -1.11 -7.25
N VAL A 69 -6.80 -1.86 -7.75
CA VAL A 69 -7.07 -2.06 -9.18
C VAL A 69 -7.40 -0.79 -9.97
N LYS A 70 -7.83 0.30 -9.33
CA LYS A 70 -8.07 1.58 -10.00
C LYS A 70 -7.04 2.64 -9.60
N GLY A 71 -5.89 2.22 -9.07
CA GLY A 71 -4.83 3.11 -8.60
C GLY A 71 -5.11 3.71 -7.22
N GLU A 72 -6.08 3.20 -6.46
CA GLU A 72 -6.26 3.58 -5.06
C GLU A 72 -5.02 3.17 -4.26
N ILE A 73 -4.57 4.00 -3.32
CA ILE A 73 -3.42 3.67 -2.47
C ILE A 73 -3.89 3.65 -1.03
N TYR A 74 -3.54 2.61 -0.28
CA TYR A 74 -3.90 2.51 1.13
C TYR A 74 -2.91 1.64 1.92
N PRO A 75 -2.76 1.89 3.23
CA PRO A 75 -1.91 1.07 4.10
C PRO A 75 -2.67 -0.20 4.54
N CYS A 76 -1.92 -1.26 4.80
CA CYS A 76 -2.42 -2.54 5.27
C CYS A 76 -1.46 -3.10 6.33
N LYS A 77 -2.01 -3.54 7.48
CA LYS A 77 -1.20 -4.13 8.54
C LYS A 77 -0.63 -5.50 8.11
N PRO A 78 0.59 -5.87 8.51
CA PRO A 78 1.24 -7.10 8.04
C PRO A 78 0.46 -8.38 8.30
N ASP A 79 -0.16 -8.47 9.47
CA ASP A 79 -1.01 -9.59 9.87
C ASP A 79 -2.27 -9.68 9.00
N ILE A 80 -2.90 -8.53 8.71
CA ILE A 80 -4.05 -8.45 7.79
C ILE A 80 -3.62 -8.80 6.36
N PHE A 81 -2.47 -8.29 5.91
CA PHE A 81 -1.93 -8.54 4.58
C PHE A 81 -1.69 -10.04 4.37
N ALA A 82 -0.94 -10.67 5.27
CA ALA A 82 -0.64 -12.10 5.22
C ALA A 82 -1.88 -12.99 5.34
N ALA A 83 -2.93 -12.55 6.05
CA ALA A 83 -4.19 -13.26 6.14
C ALA A 83 -5.10 -13.09 4.90
N THR A 84 -4.84 -12.08 4.05
CA THR A 84 -5.71 -11.69 2.94
C THR A 84 -5.14 -12.03 1.57
N TYR A 85 -3.81 -11.98 1.42
CA TYR A 85 -3.14 -12.09 0.13
C TYR A 85 -2.12 -13.23 0.13
N ASP A 86 -2.14 -14.01 -0.95
CA ASP A 86 -1.11 -14.98 -1.27
C ASP A 86 -0.18 -14.39 -2.35
N ALA A 87 1.10 -14.77 -2.32
CA ALA A 87 2.02 -14.44 -3.39
C ALA A 87 1.55 -15.09 -4.70
N VAL A 88 1.53 -14.31 -5.78
CA VAL A 88 1.31 -14.85 -7.12
C VAL A 88 2.66 -15.24 -7.70
N GLU A 89 2.76 -16.45 -8.27
CA GLU A 89 3.91 -16.80 -9.11
C GLU A 89 3.83 -15.98 -10.39
N ASP A 90 4.92 -15.29 -10.72
CA ASP A 90 5.02 -14.56 -11.99
C ASP A 90 4.94 -15.60 -13.13
N PRO A 91 3.98 -15.53 -14.05
CA PRO A 91 3.96 -16.44 -15.18
C PRO A 91 5.20 -16.18 -16.03
N ALA A 92 6.12 -17.15 -16.02
CA ALA A 92 7.34 -17.17 -16.83
C ALA A 92 7.08 -16.89 -18.33
#